data_AF-S7XU48-F1
#
_entry.id   AF-S7XU48-F1
#
_cell.length_a   1.000
_cell.length_b   1.000
_cell.length_c   1.000
_cell.angle_alpha   90.00
_cell.angle_beta   90.00
_cell.angle_gamma   90.00
#
_symmetry.space_group_name_H-M   'P 1'
#
loop_
_entity.id
_entity.type
_entity.pdbx_description
1 polymer ?
#
loop_
_entity_poly.entity_id
_entity_poly.type
_entity_poly.pdbx_seq_one_letter_code
_entity_poly.pdbx_strand_id
1 'polypeptide(L)'
;MQLSREDQVAIRKYLFRESICLVKDKDNGNHPELNINNKQVMKFLRSYVSRGLVEKVFVWQHAYFLLKSEGVDVLREELYLDETEVPLTYMRETYEAPKAEVGKVQE
;
A
#
# COMPACT_ATOMS: atom_id res chain seq x y z
N MET A 1 14.11 -14.78 12.93
CA MET A 1 12.71 -14.70 12.47
C MET A 1 12.71 -14.74 10.95
N GLN A 2 12.38 -15.92 10.42
CA GLN A 2 12.01 -16.10 9.02
C GLN A 2 10.50 -15.83 8.90
N LEU A 3 10.10 -15.23 7.79
CA LEU A 3 8.71 -15.04 7.38
C LEU A 3 8.38 -16.18 6.40
N SER A 4 7.19 -16.79 6.47
CA SER A 4 6.82 -17.83 5.49
C SER A 4 6.81 -17.25 4.07
N ARG A 5 7.00 -18.09 3.06
CA ARG A 5 6.90 -17.64 1.66
C ARG A 5 5.50 -17.13 1.33
N GLU A 6 4.47 -17.75 1.91
CA GLU A 6 3.07 -17.35 1.74
C GLU A 6 2.81 -15.95 2.28
N ASP A 7 3.28 -15.68 3.50
CA ASP A 7 3.18 -14.36 4.13
C ASP A 7 3.93 -13.28 3.33
N GLN A 8 5.09 -13.61 2.76
CA GLN A 8 5.83 -12.69 1.89
C GLN A 8 5.03 -12.32 0.65
N VAL A 9 4.41 -13.32 0.01
CA VAL A 9 3.53 -13.10 -1.15
C VAL A 9 2.30 -12.28 -0.75
N ALA A 10 1.70 -12.54 0.42
CA ALA A 10 0.57 -11.77 0.92
C ALA A 10 0.92 -10.29 1.14
N ILE A 11 2.06 -10.00 1.78
CA ILE A 11 2.53 -8.61 1.99
C ILE A 11 2.77 -7.91 0.64
N ARG A 12 3.41 -8.58 -0.32
CA ARG A 12 3.67 -8.01 -1.65
C ARG A 12 2.38 -7.69 -2.41
N LYS A 13 1.42 -8.62 -2.41
CA LYS A 13 0.09 -8.42 -3.03
C LYS A 13 -0.66 -7.26 -2.41
N TYR A 14 -0.65 -7.19 -1.07
CA TYR A 14 -1.27 -6.08 -0.34
C TYR A 14 -0.63 -4.74 -0.69
N LEU A 15 0.71 -4.68 -0.70
CA LEU A 15 1.46 -3.47 -1.05
C LEU A 15 1.20 -3.03 -2.50
N PHE A 16 1.05 -3.98 -3.43
CA PHE A 16 0.73 -3.66 -4.82
C PHE A 16 -0.69 -3.11 -4.98
N ARG A 17 -1.67 -3.68 -4.26
CA ARG A 17 -3.07 -3.25 -4.31
C ARG A 17 -3.27 -1.84 -3.73
N GLU A 18 -2.80 -1.61 -2.50
CA GLU A 18 -3.07 -0.39 -1.75
C GLU A 18 -1.99 0.69 -1.97
N SER A 19 -0.81 0.32 -2.47
CA SER A 19 0.40 1.16 -2.61
C SER A 19 1.00 1.72 -1.30
N ILE A 20 0.25 1.68 -0.21
CA ILE A 20 0.63 2.18 1.11
C ILE A 20 0.39 1.08 2.15
N CYS A 21 1.36 0.89 3.05
CA CYS A 21 1.21 -0.01 4.19
C CYS A 21 1.48 0.73 5.50
N LEU A 22 0.54 0.63 6.45
CA LEU A 22 0.64 1.23 7.77
C LEU A 22 0.94 0.17 8.82
N VAL A 23 2.05 0.33 9.55
CA VAL A 23 2.45 -0.62 10.59
C VAL A 23 2.73 0.10 11.90
N LYS A 24 2.20 -0.41 13.01
CA LYS A 24 2.44 0.13 14.36
C LYS A 24 3.64 -0.57 15.01
N ASP A 25 4.62 0.19 15.50
CA ASP A 25 5.93 -0.32 15.93
C ASP A 25 5.90 -1.15 17.23
N LYS A 26 5.12 -0.71 18.23
CA LYS A 26 5.08 -1.33 19.57
C LYS A 26 3.96 -2.33 19.80
N ASP A 27 3.21 -2.66 18.75
CA ASP A 27 2.09 -3.58 18.90
C ASP A 27 2.55 -5.02 18.69
N ASN A 28 2.32 -5.88 19.69
CA ASN A 28 2.55 -7.32 19.57
C ASN A 28 1.45 -8.00 18.73
N GLY A 29 0.41 -7.26 18.34
CA GLY A 29 -0.69 -7.74 17.52
C GLY A 29 -0.35 -7.91 16.04
N ASN A 30 -1.38 -8.30 15.32
CA ASN A 30 -1.36 -8.57 13.89
C ASN A 30 -1.78 -7.31 13.12
N HIS A 31 -1.26 -7.17 11.90
CA HIS A 31 -1.73 -6.15 10.98
C HIS A 31 -3.19 -6.48 10.59
N PRO A 32 -4.14 -5.52 10.65
CA PRO A 32 -5.58 -5.79 10.53
C PRO A 32 -5.96 -6.50 9.22
N GLU A 33 -5.26 -6.22 8.11
CA GLU A 33 -5.63 -6.75 6.79
C GLU A 33 -4.85 -8.03 6.42
N LEU A 34 -3.65 -8.20 6.96
CA LEU A 34 -2.75 -9.28 6.60
C LEU A 34 -2.77 -10.43 7.61
N ASN A 35 -3.29 -10.20 8.83
CA ASN A 35 -3.22 -11.13 9.96
C ASN A 35 -1.78 -11.63 10.28
N ILE A 36 -0.74 -10.91 9.83
CA ILE A 36 0.67 -11.20 10.10
C ILE A 36 1.15 -10.31 11.24
N ASN A 37 2.12 -10.79 12.04
CA ASN A 37 2.69 -9.99 13.13
C ASN A 37 3.38 -8.71 12.61
N ASN A 38 3.08 -7.56 13.23
CA ASN A 38 3.61 -6.26 12.82
C ASN A 38 5.14 -6.21 12.76
N LYS A 39 5.84 -6.88 13.69
CA LYS A 39 7.31 -6.91 13.71
C LYS A 39 7.88 -7.62 12.49
N GLN A 40 7.21 -8.66 12.02
CA GLN A 40 7.63 -9.40 10.83
C GLN A 40 7.41 -8.56 9.56
N VAL A 41 6.25 -7.92 9.43
CA VAL A 41 5.95 -7.00 8.32
C VAL A 41 6.97 -5.87 8.27
N MET A 42 7.24 -5.23 9.41
CA MET A 42 8.19 -4.12 9.51
C MET A 42 9.62 -4.55 9.14
N LYS A 43 10.03 -5.75 9.55
CA LYS A 43 11.35 -6.29 9.21
C LYS A 43 11.44 -6.62 7.71
N PHE A 44 10.39 -7.17 7.12
CA PHE A 44 10.33 -7.45 5.69
C PHE A 44 10.40 -6.17 4.87
N LEU A 45 9.56 -5.18 5.18
CA LEU A 45 9.55 -3.89 4.47
C LEU A 45 10.83 -3.08 4.66
N ARG A 46 11.58 -3.28 5.76
CA ARG A 46 12.92 -2.70 5.93
C ARG A 46 13.87 -3.11 4.80
N SER A 47 13.76 -4.34 4.28
CA SER A 47 14.58 -4.78 3.14
C SER A 47 14.22 -4.07 1.83
N TYR A 48 12.94 -3.73 1.64
CA TYR A 48 12.47 -2.95 0.49
C TYR A 48 12.96 -1.51 0.56
N VAL A 49 12.99 -0.92 1.76
CA VAL A 49 13.56 0.41 2.00
C VAL A 49 15.05 0.43 1.67
N SER A 50 15.82 -0.59 2.09
CA SER A 50 17.26 -0.66 1.73
C SER A 50 17.52 -0.82 0.25
N ARG A 51 16.54 -1.35 -0.51
CA ARG A 51 16.60 -1.49 -1.97
C ARG A 51 16.11 -0.23 -2.70
N GLY A 52 15.62 0.79 -1.99
CA GLY A 52 15.08 2.01 -2.59
C GLY A 52 13.66 1.88 -3.16
N LEU A 53 13.01 0.72 -3.02
CA LEU A 53 11.69 0.44 -3.62
C LEU A 53 10.53 1.13 -2.88
N VAL A 54 10.73 1.37 -1.59
CA VAL A 54 9.71 1.89 -0.68
C VAL A 54 10.31 3.01 0.15
N GLU A 55 9.57 4.09 0.33
CA GLU A 55 9.90 5.14 1.28
C GLU A 55 9.25 4.87 2.63
N LYS A 56 10.00 5.09 3.71
CA LYS A 56 9.51 4.93 5.07
C LYS A 56 9.41 6.28 5.76
N VAL A 57 8.22 6.61 6.26
CA VAL A 57 7.99 7.76 7.14
C VAL A 57 7.51 7.26 8.49
N PHE A 58 8.08 7.78 9.58
CA PHE A 58 7.72 7.35 10.93
C PHE A 58 7.12 8.51 11.72
N VAL A 59 5.86 8.36 12.14
CA VAL A 59 5.07 9.40 12.81
C VAL A 59 4.26 8.75 13.91
N TRP A 60 4.39 9.25 15.15
CA TRP A 60 3.52 8.85 16.27
C TRP A 60 3.47 7.33 16.51
N GLN A 61 4.61 6.64 16.43
CA GLN A 61 4.72 5.18 16.54
C GLN A 61 4.11 4.37 15.38
N HIS A 62 3.69 5.04 14.31
CA HIS A 62 3.26 4.44 13.06
C HIS A 62 4.35 4.60 12.00
N ALA A 63 4.68 3.50 11.34
CA ALA A 63 5.52 3.45 10.15
C ALA A 63 4.63 3.39 8.92
N TYR A 64 4.70 4.44 8.12
CA TYR A 64 4.10 4.52 6.79
C TYR A 64 5.13 4.06 5.78
N PHE A 65 4.75 3.06 4.98
CA PHE A 65 5.54 2.56 3.87
C PHE A 65 4.85 2.95 2.58
N LEU A 66 5.49 3.81 1.80
CA LEU A 66 5.00 4.36 0.54
C LEU A 66 5.72 3.68 -0.62
N LEU A 67 5.00 3.04 -1.51
CA LEU A 67 5.58 2.40 -2.69
C LEU A 67 6.00 3.44 -3.74
N LYS A 68 7.25 3.38 -4.20
CA LYS A 68 7.75 4.21 -5.32
C LYS A 68 7.48 3.55 -6.66
N SER A 69 7.56 4.29 -7.75
CA SER A 69 7.40 3.76 -9.12
C SER A 69 8.31 2.56 -9.38
N GLU A 70 9.60 2.66 -9.05
CA GLU A 70 10.56 1.55 -9.19
C GLU A 70 10.15 0.30 -8.40
N GLY A 71 9.51 0.49 -7.24
CA GLY A 71 8.98 -0.60 -6.44
C GLY A 71 7.79 -1.30 -7.09
N VAL A 72 6.98 -0.57 -7.87
CA VAL A 72 5.86 -1.16 -8.62
C VAL A 72 6.39 -2.11 -9.70
N ASP A 73 7.40 -1.69 -10.46
CA ASP A 73 7.98 -2.51 -11.53
C ASP A 73 8.60 -3.80 -11.00
N VAL A 74 9.35 -3.71 -9.89
CA VAL A 74 9.91 -4.90 -9.22
C VAL A 74 8.82 -5.83 -8.69
N LEU A 75 7.75 -5.29 -8.12
CA LEU A 75 6.64 -6.11 -7.62
C LEU A 75 5.87 -6.80 -8.75
N ARG A 76 5.76 -6.19 -9.93
CA ARG A 76 5.17 -6.83 -11.12
C ARG A 76 5.97 -8.04 -11.56
N GLU A 77 7.29 -7.90 -11.64
CA GLU A 77 8.18 -9.03 -11.97
C GLU A 77 8.11 -10.14 -10.90
N GLU A 78 8.12 -9.78 -9.61
CA GLU A 78 8.07 -10.76 -8.52
C GLU A 78 6.73 -11.52 -8.42
N LEU A 79 5.61 -10.86 -8.77
CA LEU A 79 4.27 -11.44 -8.67
C LEU A 79 3.76 -12.04 -9.99
N TYR A 80 4.49 -11.84 -11.10
CA TYR A 80 4.09 -12.27 -12.44
C TYR A 80 2.68 -11.75 -12.82
N LEU A 81 2.38 -10.51 -12.44
CA LEU A 81 1.11 -9.86 -12.77
C LEU A 81 1.20 -9.19 -14.15
N ASP A 82 0.09 -9.19 -14.88
CA ASP A 82 0.01 -8.51 -16.18
C ASP A 82 0.12 -6.98 -16.02
N GLU A 83 0.69 -6.30 -17.02
CA GLU A 83 0.95 -4.86 -17.02
C GLU A 83 -0.33 -4.01 -16.85
N THR A 84 -1.50 -4.60 -17.10
CA THR A 84 -2.80 -3.95 -16.98
C THR A 84 -3.23 -3.68 -15.53
N GLU A 85 -2.72 -4.45 -14.56
CA GLU A 85 -3.11 -4.23 -13.15
C GLU A 85 -2.38 -3.00 -12.58
N VAL A 86 -3.21 -2.05 -12.15
CA VAL A 86 -2.80 -0.73 -11.70
C VAL A 86 -3.26 -0.58 -10.25
N PRO A 87 -2.38 -0.12 -9.33
CA PRO A 87 -2.75 0.09 -7.94
C PRO A 87 -3.96 1.03 -7.81
N LEU A 88 -4.76 0.86 -6.75
CA LEU A 88 -5.98 1.63 -6.53
C LEU A 88 -5.77 3.15 -6.56
N THR A 89 -4.61 3.65 -6.12
CA THR A 89 -4.28 5.08 -6.13
C THR A 89 -4.10 5.67 -7.53
N TYR A 90 -3.71 4.87 -8.53
CA TYR A 90 -3.55 5.33 -9.91
C TYR A 90 -4.88 5.37 -10.66
N MET A 91 -5.91 4.69 -10.16
CA MET A 91 -7.29 4.91 -10.61
C MET A 91 -7.76 6.26 -10.06
N ARG A 92 -7.50 7.32 -10.82
CA ARG A 92 -8.16 8.62 -10.58
C ARG A 92 -9.65 8.43 -10.85
N GLU A 93 -10.44 8.29 -9.79
CA GLU A 93 -11.83 8.71 -9.85
C GLU A 93 -11.81 10.22 -10.14
N THR A 94 -12.22 10.60 -11.35
CA THR A 94 -12.54 11.99 -11.65
C THR A 94 -13.63 12.39 -10.68
N TYR A 95 -13.29 13.12 -9.62
CA TYR A 95 -14.27 13.80 -8.78
C TYR A 95 -14.95 14.85 -9.66
N GLU A 96 -16.01 14.44 -10.35
CA GLU A 96 -16.94 15.34 -11.01
C GLU A 96 -17.70 16.07 -9.91
N ALA A 97 -17.28 17.29 -9.60
CA ALA A 97 -18.01 18.14 -8.66
C ALA A 97 -19.49 18.21 -9.11
N PRO A 98 -20.46 18.02 -8.20
CA PRO A 98 -21.87 18.07 -8.57
C PRO A 98 -22.17 19.44 -9.17
N LYS A 99 -22.57 19.47 -10.46
CA LYS A 99 -23.01 20.68 -11.12
C LYS A 99 -24.25 21.18 -10.40
N ALA A 100 -24.15 22.31 -9.70
CA ALA A 100 -25.30 22.95 -9.10
C ALA A 100 -26.28 23.38 -10.20
N GLU A 101 -27.39 22.65 -10.34
CA GLU A 101 -28.51 23.06 -11.19
C GLU A 101 -29.19 24.26 -10.51
N VAL A 102 -28.86 25.48 -10.97
CA VAL A 102 -29.54 26.71 -10.56
C VAL A 102 -30.97 26.61 -11.05
N GLY A 103 -31.89 26.27 -10.13
CA GLY A 103 -33.32 26.20 -10.40
C GLY A 103 -33.82 27.53 -10.95
N LYS A 104 -34.41 27.49 -12.15
CA LYS A 104 -35.20 28.60 -12.70
C LYS A 104 -36.34 28.91 -11.73
N VAL A 105 -36.32 30.11 -11.17
CA VAL A 105 -37.49 30.72 -10.55
C VAL A 105 -38.59 30.83 -11.62
N GLN A 106 -39.73 30.18 -11.37
CA GLN A 106 -40.92 30.33 -12.20
C GLN A 106 -41.71 31.55 -11.72
N GLU A 107 -42.11 32.38 -12.69
CA GLU A 107 -42.92 33.59 -12.59
C GLU A 107 -44.41 33.30 -12.32
#